data_AF-A0A3D4AXC0-F1
#
_entry.id   AF-A0A3D4AXC0-F1
#
_cell.length_a   1.000
_cell.length_b   1.000
_cell.length_c   1.000
_cell.angle_alpha   90.00
_cell.angle_beta   90.00
_cell.angle_gamma   90.00
#
_symmetry.space_group_name_H-M   'P 1'
#
loop_
_entity.id
_entity.type
_entity.pdbx_description
1 polymer ?
#
loop_
_entity_poly.entity_id
_entity_poly.type
_entity_poly.pdbx_seq_one_letter_code
_entity_poly.pdbx_strand_id
1 'polypeptide(L)'
;PEDILEMPTFGCFNLHPALLPKFRGPDPLFWIFYHGVRQTGVTVHHMTKRIDAGDMVAQSAWTIENGVSEKTLLAHCAEAGGRLFIEVITALGKGHLVSRPQNKEQSSYFSWPDQRDRVVTPERSAQWAYNFIKGIGKRIEPLEFHGDGYRYR
;
A
#
# COMPACT_ATOMS: atom_id res chain seq x y z
N PRO A 1 -5.36 20.79 -0.25
CA PRO A 1 -6.36 21.78 0.21
C PRO A 1 -7.71 21.46 -0.42
N GLU A 2 -8.84 21.71 0.25
CA GLU A 2 -10.17 21.31 -0.26
C GLU A 2 -10.54 22.02 -1.55
N ASP A 3 -10.28 23.33 -1.60
CA ASP A 3 -10.38 24.16 -2.80
C ASP A 3 -9.70 23.52 -4.02
N ILE A 4 -8.48 22.98 -3.87
CA ILE A 4 -7.78 22.28 -4.96
C ILE A 4 -8.46 20.96 -5.34
N LEU A 5 -9.04 20.23 -4.38
CA LEU A 5 -9.72 18.96 -4.65
C LEU A 5 -11.02 19.15 -5.43
N GLU A 6 -11.67 20.31 -5.28
CA GLU A 6 -12.94 20.65 -5.91
C GLU A 6 -12.78 21.35 -7.27
N MET A 7 -11.57 21.82 -7.62
CA MET A 7 -11.30 22.49 -8.89
C MET A 7 -11.59 21.63 -10.14
N PRO A 8 -11.17 20.36 -10.23
CA PRO A 8 -11.38 19.56 -11.44
C PRO A 8 -12.82 19.07 -11.56
N THR A 9 -13.42 19.19 -12.73
CA THR A 9 -14.80 18.75 -13.02
C THR A 9 -15.10 17.30 -12.64
N PHE A 10 -14.10 16.43 -12.77
CA PHE A 10 -14.22 14.99 -12.47
C PHE A 10 -13.63 14.60 -11.10
N GLY A 11 -13.21 15.59 -10.32
CA GLY A 11 -12.50 15.43 -9.06
C GLY A 11 -11.03 15.02 -9.24
N CYS A 12 -10.35 14.87 -8.11
CA CYS A 12 -8.98 14.37 -8.05
C CYS A 12 -8.95 12.87 -7.76
N PHE A 13 -8.04 12.14 -8.42
CA PHE A 13 -7.83 10.71 -8.21
C PHE A 13 -6.42 10.45 -7.66
N ASN A 14 -6.30 9.42 -6.83
CA ASN A 14 -5.02 8.93 -6.34
C ASN A 14 -4.90 7.43 -6.64
N LEU A 15 -3.66 6.99 -6.89
CA LEU A 15 -3.30 5.58 -6.99
C LEU A 15 -2.60 5.18 -5.69
N HIS A 16 -3.26 4.32 -4.93
CA HIS A 16 -2.74 3.81 -3.67
C HIS A 16 -2.18 2.39 -3.85
N PRO A 17 -0.92 2.11 -3.48
CA PRO A 17 -0.31 0.79 -3.64
C PRO A 17 -0.71 -0.21 -2.54
N ALA A 18 -2.02 -0.34 -2.34
CA ALA A 18 -2.65 -1.41 -1.56
C ALA A 18 -4.08 -1.68 -2.03
N LEU A 19 -4.65 -2.79 -1.55
CA LEU A 19 -6.08 -3.10 -1.69
C LEU A 19 -6.89 -2.33 -0.64
N LEU A 20 -7.30 -1.11 -0.98
CA LEU A 20 -8.23 -0.36 -0.15
C LEU A 20 -9.53 -1.17 0.06
N PRO A 21 -10.15 -1.10 1.24
CA PRO A 21 -9.90 -0.13 2.32
C PRO A 21 -8.77 -0.50 3.29
N LYS A 22 -8.01 -1.58 3.05
CA LYS A 22 -6.89 -1.98 3.90
C LYS A 22 -5.63 -1.17 3.58
N PHE A 23 -4.78 -1.01 4.59
CA PHE A 23 -3.47 -0.35 4.48
C PHE A 23 -3.56 1.09 3.97
N ARG A 24 -4.54 1.87 4.42
CA ARG A 24 -4.54 3.33 4.22
C ARG A 24 -3.35 3.97 4.94
N GLY A 25 -2.99 5.16 4.50
CA GLY A 25 -1.94 5.94 5.12
C GLY A 25 -0.61 5.78 4.39
N PRO A 26 0.44 6.42 4.92
CA PRO A 26 1.75 6.41 4.29
C PRO A 26 2.39 5.02 4.27
N ASP A 27 3.30 4.86 3.31
CA ASP A 27 4.20 3.71 3.18
C ASP A 27 3.52 2.32 3.23
N PRO A 28 2.46 2.09 2.46
CA PRO A 28 1.69 0.84 2.54
C PRO A 28 2.52 -0.40 2.19
N LEU A 29 3.53 -0.28 1.32
CA LEU A 29 4.39 -1.42 0.97
C LEU A 29 5.20 -1.92 2.18
N PHE A 30 5.71 -1.01 3.02
CA PHE A 30 6.35 -1.38 4.28
C PHE A 30 5.37 -2.20 5.14
N TRP A 31 4.15 -1.70 5.32
CA TRP A 31 3.14 -2.35 6.17
C TRP A 31 2.68 -3.69 5.60
N ILE A 32 2.62 -3.83 4.28
CA ILE A 32 2.35 -5.08 3.58
C ILE A 32 3.42 -6.14 3.93
N PHE A 33 4.70 -5.79 3.86
CA PHE A 33 5.78 -6.69 4.29
C PHE A 33 5.74 -6.94 5.79
N TYR A 34 5.52 -5.91 6.61
CA TYR A 34 5.46 -6.00 8.06
C TYR A 34 4.35 -6.94 8.54
N HIS A 35 3.17 -6.89 7.92
CA HIS A 35 2.07 -7.79 8.25
C HIS A 35 2.18 -9.17 7.58
N GLY A 36 3.17 -9.39 6.71
CA GLY A 36 3.39 -10.66 6.03
C GLY A 36 2.23 -11.08 5.13
N VAL A 37 1.48 -10.11 4.59
CA VAL A 37 0.32 -10.43 3.74
C VAL A 37 0.80 -11.02 2.41
N ARG A 38 0.03 -11.95 1.88
CA ARG A 38 0.34 -12.62 0.60
C ARG A 38 -0.48 -12.13 -0.57
N GLN A 39 -1.51 -11.34 -0.31
CA GLN A 39 -2.35 -10.70 -1.33
C GLN A 39 -2.21 -9.20 -1.19
N THR A 40 -1.92 -8.51 -2.29
CA THR A 40 -1.89 -7.05 -2.36
C THR A 40 -2.40 -6.59 -3.70
N GLY A 41 -2.31 -5.29 -3.95
CA GLY A 41 -2.81 -4.68 -5.16
C GLY A 41 -2.54 -3.20 -5.21
N VAL A 42 -3.15 -2.56 -6.21
CA VAL A 42 -3.29 -1.12 -6.30
C VAL A 42 -4.76 -0.73 -6.39
N THR A 43 -5.11 0.42 -5.83
CA THR A 43 -6.46 0.98 -5.92
C THR A 43 -6.40 2.40 -6.46
N VAL A 44 -7.18 2.69 -7.50
CA VAL A 44 -7.49 4.07 -7.89
C VAL A 44 -8.75 4.50 -7.15
N HIS A 45 -8.69 5.62 -6.46
CA HIS A 45 -9.80 6.15 -5.68
C HIS A 45 -9.89 7.68 -5.79
N HIS A 46 -11.06 8.23 -5.47
CA HIS A 46 -11.23 9.68 -5.34
C HIS A 46 -10.45 10.20 -4.14
N MET A 47 -9.75 11.32 -4.31
CA MET A 47 -9.15 12.04 -3.21
C MET A 47 -10.22 12.79 -2.42
N THR A 48 -10.09 12.76 -1.10
CA THR A 48 -10.95 13.54 -0.18
C THR A 48 -10.06 14.20 0.87
N LYS A 49 -10.64 14.99 1.77
CA LYS A 49 -9.94 15.51 2.96
C LYS A 49 -9.31 14.41 3.82
N ARG A 50 -9.88 13.20 3.80
CA ARG A 50 -9.36 12.05 4.55
C ARG A 50 -8.43 11.24 3.66
N ILE A 51 -7.23 10.97 4.17
CA ILE A 51 -6.19 10.18 3.51
C ILE A 51 -6.76 8.80 3.13
N ASP A 52 -6.64 8.46 1.84
CA ASP A 52 -6.98 7.18 1.23
C ASP A 52 -8.40 6.65 1.54
N ALA A 53 -9.35 7.53 1.82
CA ALA A 53 -10.68 7.17 2.31
C ALA A 53 -11.84 7.52 1.36
N GLY A 54 -11.54 8.03 0.16
CA GLY A 54 -12.56 8.30 -0.86
C GLY A 54 -13.01 7.05 -1.59
N ASP A 55 -14.06 7.20 -2.40
CA ASP A 55 -14.68 6.08 -3.11
C ASP A 55 -13.71 5.45 -4.10
N MET A 56 -13.68 4.12 -4.13
CA MET A 56 -12.81 3.32 -4.98
C MET A 56 -13.40 3.26 -6.38
N VAL A 57 -12.56 3.45 -7.37
CA VAL A 57 -12.95 3.51 -8.78
C VAL A 57 -12.56 2.22 -9.48
N ALA A 58 -11.30 1.79 -9.29
CA ALA A 58 -10.78 0.57 -9.87
C ALA A 58 -9.71 -0.02 -8.95
N GLN A 59 -9.54 -1.34 -9.00
CA GLN A 59 -8.60 -2.06 -8.17
C GLN A 59 -8.06 -3.26 -8.93
N SER A 60 -6.77 -3.55 -8.76
CA SER A 60 -6.11 -4.73 -9.31
C SER A 60 -5.36 -5.44 -8.20
N ALA A 61 -5.49 -6.76 -8.13
CA ALA A 61 -4.96 -7.59 -7.05
C ALA A 61 -4.03 -8.67 -7.59
N TRP A 62 -3.02 -9.03 -6.80
CA TRP A 62 -2.09 -10.13 -7.10
C TRP A 62 -1.50 -10.75 -5.83
N THR A 63 -0.94 -11.94 -6.00
CA THR A 63 -0.19 -12.66 -4.96
C THR A 63 1.24 -12.13 -4.87
N ILE A 64 1.72 -11.89 -3.66
CA ILE A 64 3.12 -11.55 -3.38
C ILE A 64 3.94 -12.86 -3.31
N GLU A 65 4.98 -12.94 -4.13
CA GLU A 65 5.94 -14.04 -4.10
C GLU A 65 6.91 -13.91 -2.92
N ASN A 66 7.35 -15.04 -2.37
CA ASN A 66 8.34 -15.03 -1.30
C ASN A 66 9.66 -14.43 -1.79
N GLY A 67 10.29 -13.60 -0.96
CA GLY A 67 11.57 -12.97 -1.26
C GLY A 67 11.54 -11.85 -2.30
N VAL A 68 10.35 -11.43 -2.76
CA VAL A 68 10.23 -10.24 -3.62
C VAL A 68 10.72 -9.00 -2.88
N SER A 69 11.45 -8.13 -3.59
CA SER A 69 11.89 -6.85 -3.02
C SER A 69 10.80 -5.79 -3.13
N GLU A 70 10.82 -4.80 -2.26
CA GLU A 70 9.92 -3.64 -2.35
C GLU A 70 10.09 -2.92 -3.69
N LYS A 71 11.32 -2.78 -4.21
CA LYS A 71 11.58 -2.20 -5.53
C LYS A 71 10.82 -2.93 -6.63
N THR A 72 10.86 -4.27 -6.62
CA THR A 72 10.14 -5.10 -7.59
C THR A 72 8.63 -4.93 -7.43
N LEU A 73 8.14 -4.96 -6.18
CA LEU A 73 6.71 -4.80 -5.89
C LEU A 73 6.20 -3.41 -6.29
N LEU A 74 6.97 -2.35 -6.03
CA LEU A 74 6.66 -0.99 -6.43
C LEU A 74 6.62 -0.82 -7.95
N ALA A 75 7.56 -1.42 -8.67
CA ALA A 75 7.55 -1.42 -10.13
C ALA A 75 6.28 -2.09 -10.68
N HIS A 76 5.88 -3.22 -10.09
CA HIS A 76 4.62 -3.88 -10.44
C HIS A 76 3.40 -3.01 -10.10
N CYS A 77 3.38 -2.34 -8.94
CA CYS A 77 2.33 -1.37 -8.60
C CYS A 77 2.24 -0.24 -9.64
N ALA A 78 3.37 0.31 -10.07
CA ALA A 78 3.40 1.38 -11.06
C ALA A 78 2.85 0.92 -12.41
N GLU A 79 3.23 -0.28 -12.85
CA GLU A 79 2.73 -0.86 -14.10
C GLU A 79 1.23 -1.15 -14.04
N ALA A 80 0.78 -1.86 -13.00
CA ALA A 80 -0.64 -2.18 -12.81
C ALA A 80 -1.49 -0.91 -12.64
N GLY A 81 -0.97 0.07 -11.91
CA GLY A 81 -1.62 1.35 -11.69
C GLY A 81 -1.73 2.20 -12.96
N GLY A 82 -0.70 2.19 -13.81
CA GLY A 82 -0.76 2.82 -15.12
C GLY A 82 -1.87 2.24 -16.00
N ARG A 83 -2.00 0.90 -16.03
CA ARG A 83 -3.09 0.22 -16.75
C ARG A 83 -4.46 0.59 -16.18
N LEU A 84 -4.61 0.59 -14.85
CA LEU A 84 -5.86 1.01 -14.19
C LEU A 84 -6.22 2.46 -14.53
N PHE A 85 -5.26 3.38 -14.58
CA PHE A 85 -5.57 4.77 -14.96
C PHE A 85 -6.05 4.90 -16.41
N ILE A 86 -5.53 4.10 -17.34
CA ILE A 86 -6.03 4.06 -18.72
C ILE A 86 -7.52 3.65 -18.72
N GLU A 87 -7.89 2.65 -17.93
CA GLU A 87 -9.29 2.22 -17.78
C GLU A 87 -10.17 3.33 -17.19
N VAL A 88 -9.69 3.99 -16.12
CA VAL A 88 -10.40 5.10 -15.45
C VAL A 88 -10.61 6.28 -16.39
N ILE A 89 -9.57 6.73 -17.11
CA ILE A 89 -9.65 7.84 -18.07
C ILE A 89 -10.59 7.48 -19.22
N THR A 90 -10.54 6.24 -19.71
CA THR A 90 -11.44 5.76 -20.76
C THR A 90 -12.90 5.76 -20.30
N ALA A 91 -13.17 5.30 -19.07
CA ALA A 91 -14.52 5.31 -18.50
C ALA A 91 -15.05 6.73 -18.26
N LEU A 92 -14.17 7.65 -17.82
CA LEU A 92 -14.47 9.08 -17.69
C LEU A 92 -14.86 9.69 -19.03
N GLY A 93 -14.06 9.48 -20.08
CA GLY A 93 -14.33 10.00 -21.42
C GLY A 93 -15.65 9.50 -22.04
N LYS A 94 -16.15 8.36 -21.56
CA LYS A 94 -17.46 7.81 -21.94
C LYS A 94 -18.61 8.26 -21.03
N GLY A 95 -18.35 8.94 -19.93
CA GLY A 95 -19.37 9.30 -18.93
C GLY A 95 -19.90 8.11 -18.11
N HIS A 96 -19.13 7.03 -18.00
CA HIS A 96 -19.53 5.77 -17.35
C HIS A 96 -18.67 5.43 -16.11
N LEU A 97 -18.02 6.42 -15.50
CA LEU A 97 -17.21 6.16 -14.32
C LEU A 97 -18.12 5.78 -13.15
N VAL A 98 -17.89 4.59 -12.58
CA VAL A 98 -18.58 4.12 -11.38
C VAL A 98 -17.57 4.04 -10.25
N SER A 99 -17.90 4.65 -9.12
CA SER A 99 -17.14 4.53 -7.87
C SER A 99 -17.95 3.74 -6.83
N ARG A 100 -17.27 3.18 -5.84
CA ARG A 100 -17.87 2.42 -4.75
C ARG A 100 -17.34 2.92 -3.40
N PRO A 101 -18.21 3.16 -2.42
CA PRO A 101 -17.76 3.57 -1.10
C PRO A 101 -16.93 2.46 -0.43
N GLN A 102 -15.92 2.89 0.33
CA GLN A 102 -15.09 1.97 1.10
C GLN A 102 -15.84 1.41 2.30
N ASN A 103 -15.76 0.08 2.51
CA ASN A 103 -16.29 -0.56 3.72
C ASN A 103 -15.41 -0.20 4.93
N LYS A 104 -15.97 0.54 5.90
CA LYS A 104 -15.25 0.99 7.11
C LYS A 104 -14.84 -0.17 8.01
N GLU A 105 -15.63 -1.24 8.10
CA GLU A 105 -15.35 -2.40 8.95
C GLU A 105 -14.14 -3.20 8.46
N GLN A 106 -13.83 -3.10 7.18
CA GLN A 106 -12.67 -3.75 6.55
C GLN A 106 -11.45 -2.84 6.47
N SER A 107 -11.57 -1.59 6.94
CA SER A 107 -10.52 -0.59 6.78
C SER A 107 -9.41 -0.74 7.82
N SER A 108 -8.18 -0.45 7.40
CA SER A 108 -7.05 -0.28 8.31
C SER A 108 -6.24 0.94 7.90
N TYR A 109 -5.67 1.62 8.88
CA TYR A 109 -4.81 2.79 8.69
C TYR A 109 -3.53 2.60 9.47
N PHE A 110 -2.40 2.92 8.85
CA PHE A 110 -1.10 2.91 9.51
C PHE A 110 -0.41 4.27 9.31
N SER A 111 0.29 4.74 10.34
CA SER A 111 1.12 5.95 10.24
C SER A 111 2.45 5.64 9.54
N TRP A 112 3.31 6.65 9.42
CA TRP A 112 4.69 6.41 9.00
C TRP A 112 5.35 5.38 9.95
N PRO A 113 6.07 4.38 9.42
CA PRO A 113 6.80 3.44 10.26
C PRO A 113 7.87 4.13 11.09
N ASP A 114 8.00 3.73 12.36
CA ASP A 114 9.04 4.22 13.26
C ASP A 114 10.13 3.18 13.53
N GLN A 115 11.01 3.44 14.49
CA GLN A 115 12.12 2.53 14.82
C GLN A 115 11.64 1.16 15.34
N ARG A 116 10.50 1.12 16.04
CA ARG A 116 9.93 -0.09 16.64
C ARG A 116 9.41 -1.05 15.58
N ASP A 117 8.95 -0.52 14.45
CA ASP A 117 8.46 -1.33 13.33
C ASP A 117 9.61 -1.98 12.54
N ARG A 118 10.86 -1.57 12.79
CA ARG A 118 12.08 -2.07 12.10
C ARG A 118 12.83 -3.10 12.94
N VAL A 119 12.16 -3.73 13.89
CA VAL A 119 12.73 -4.75 14.77
C VAL A 119 12.27 -6.13 14.32
N VAL A 120 13.22 -7.02 14.07
CA VAL A 120 12.98 -8.44 13.83
C VAL A 120 13.15 -9.19 15.15
N THR A 121 12.12 -9.93 15.55
CA THR A 121 12.10 -10.64 16.83
C THR A 121 11.85 -12.15 16.63
N PRO A 122 12.24 -13.01 17.59
CA PRO A 122 12.15 -14.46 17.45
C PRO A 122 10.71 -15.00 17.54
N GLU A 123 9.76 -14.19 18.03
CA GLU A 123 8.35 -14.58 18.13
C GLU A 123 7.67 -14.66 16.75
N ARG A 124 8.27 -14.06 15.71
CA ARG A 124 7.78 -14.15 14.33
C ARG A 124 8.50 -15.27 13.58
N SER A 125 7.82 -15.84 12.59
CA SER A 125 8.37 -16.96 11.83
C SER A 125 9.59 -16.56 10.99
N ALA A 126 10.51 -17.51 10.78
CA ALA A 126 11.66 -17.32 9.90
C ALA A 126 11.24 -16.91 8.47
N GLN A 127 10.11 -17.42 7.98
CA GLN A 127 9.55 -17.04 6.67
C GLN A 127 9.11 -15.57 6.64
N TRP A 128 8.51 -15.08 7.73
CA TRP A 128 8.19 -13.67 7.86
C TRP A 128 9.46 -12.83 7.84
N ALA A 129 10.45 -13.17 8.66
CA ALA A 129 11.71 -12.44 8.75
C ALA A 129 12.41 -12.37 7.38
N TYR A 130 12.50 -13.51 6.67
CA TYR A 130 13.04 -13.55 5.32
C TYR A 130 12.30 -12.59 4.37
N ASN A 131 10.97 -12.65 4.31
CA ASN A 131 10.20 -11.80 3.40
C ASN A 131 10.30 -10.31 3.78
N PHE A 132 10.29 -9.99 5.07
CA PHE A 132 10.42 -8.62 5.57
C PHE A 132 11.78 -8.04 5.22
N ILE A 133 12.87 -8.73 5.56
CA ILE A 133 14.25 -8.30 5.28
C ILE A 133 14.47 -8.17 3.76
N LYS A 134 13.99 -9.13 2.96
CA LYS A 134 14.11 -9.08 1.50
C LYS A 134 13.30 -7.94 0.89
N GLY A 135 12.11 -7.69 1.45
CA GLY A 135 11.21 -6.61 1.03
C GLY A 135 11.86 -5.25 1.23
N ILE A 136 12.18 -4.90 2.47
CA ILE A 136 12.50 -3.53 2.85
C ILE A 136 13.95 -3.29 3.28
N GLY A 137 14.77 -4.33 3.44
CA GLY A 137 16.08 -4.24 4.10
C GLY A 137 17.01 -3.16 3.56
N LYS A 138 17.03 -2.93 2.23
CA LYS A 138 17.86 -1.88 1.60
C LYS A 138 17.42 -0.44 1.91
N ARG A 139 16.22 -0.25 2.43
CA ARG A 139 15.59 1.07 2.62
C ARG A 139 15.59 1.53 4.09
N ILE A 140 15.73 0.58 5.01
CA ILE A 140 15.56 0.83 6.45
C ILE A 140 16.80 0.51 7.28
N GLU A 141 17.99 0.52 6.67
CA GLU A 141 19.23 0.27 7.40
C GLU A 141 19.48 1.33 8.51
N PRO A 142 19.91 0.88 9.71
CA PRO A 142 20.07 -0.52 10.13
C PRO A 142 18.75 -1.15 10.62
N LEU A 143 18.52 -2.41 10.24
CA LEU A 143 17.51 -3.28 10.85
C LEU A 143 18.02 -3.74 12.21
N GLU A 144 17.16 -3.77 13.23
CA GLU A 144 17.54 -4.29 14.55
C GLU A 144 17.01 -5.71 14.74
N PHE A 145 17.87 -6.60 15.24
CA PHE A 145 17.50 -7.98 15.56
C PHE A 145 17.61 -8.21 17.06
N HIS A 146 16.56 -8.73 17.68
CA HIS A 146 16.55 -9.08 19.09
C HIS A 146 16.48 -10.59 19.27
N GLY A 147 17.30 -11.16 20.16
CA GLY A 147 17.28 -12.60 20.48
C GLY A 147 18.22 -12.94 21.64
N ASP A 148 17.79 -13.83 22.53
CA ASP A 148 18.56 -14.32 23.68
C ASP A 148 19.16 -13.21 24.59
N GLY A 149 18.47 -12.07 24.69
CA GLY A 149 18.93 -10.90 25.46
C GLY A 149 19.93 -10.01 24.73
N TYR A 150 20.26 -10.31 23.48
CA TYR A 150 21.18 -9.54 22.64
C TYR A 150 20.45 -8.69 21.58
N ARG A 151 21.10 -7.59 21.19
CA ARG A 151 20.68 -6.70 20.09
C ARG A 151 21.76 -6.68 19.03
N TYR A 152 21.40 -6.98 17.79
CA TYR A 152 22.29 -6.93 16.63
C TYR A 152 21.83 -5.85 15.65
N ARG A 153 22.77 -5.24 14.92
CA ARG A 153 22.56 -4.22 13.88
C ARG A 153 23.27 -4.61 12.60
#